data_AF-A0A7J4U0Q3-F1
#
_entry.id   AF-A0A7J4U0Q3-F1
#
_cell.length_a   1.000
_cell.length_b   1.000
_cell.length_c   1.000
_cell.angle_alpha   90.00
_cell.angle_beta   90.00
_cell.angle_gamma   90.00
#
_symmetry.space_group_name_H-M   'P 1'
#
loop_
_entity.id
_entity.type
_entity.pdbx_description
1 polymer ?
#
loop_
_entity_poly.entity_id
_entity_poly.type
_entity_poly.pdbx_seq_one_letter_code
_entity_poly.pdbx_strand_id
1 'polypeptide(L)'
;MTETERKQPEHVTSARIEKEPVFLEHFHEKEIWFCEGRLLFQAQATVSTDDWGACIRIEAENHEPFTVSGRWDVIYVNSKYAGAHYCGWRISTESPLRETSD
;
A
#
# COMPACT_ATOMS: atom_id res chain seq x y z
N MET A 1 6.65 -42.49 12.12
CA MET A 1 6.76 -41.09 12.59
C MET A 1 7.07 -40.27 11.37
N THR A 2 6.10 -39.53 10.85
CA THR A 2 6.24 -38.73 9.64
C THR A 2 7.03 -37.47 9.97
N GLU A 3 8.22 -37.38 9.39
CA GLU A 3 9.06 -36.20 9.38
C GLU A 3 8.33 -35.12 8.58
N THR A 4 7.72 -34.16 9.28
CA THR A 4 7.08 -33.02 8.65
C THR A 4 8.17 -32.17 8.02
N GLU A 5 8.40 -32.36 6.73
CA GLU A 5 9.16 -31.42 5.88
C GLU A 5 8.59 -30.02 6.11
N ARG A 6 9.31 -29.21 6.88
CA ARG A 6 9.10 -27.76 6.88
C ARG A 6 9.55 -27.28 5.51
N LYS A 7 8.60 -27.15 4.58
CA LYS A 7 8.80 -26.34 3.37
C LYS A 7 9.35 -24.99 3.82
N GLN A 8 10.59 -24.69 3.46
CA GLN A 8 11.11 -23.33 3.53
C GLN A 8 10.19 -22.46 2.66
N PRO A 9 9.77 -21.26 3.10
CA PRO A 9 8.85 -20.44 2.34
C PRO A 9 9.50 -20.10 1.00
N GLU A 10 8.86 -20.55 -0.06
CA GLU A 10 9.28 -20.36 -1.44
C GLU A 10 9.34 -18.86 -1.78
N HIS A 11 10.56 -18.33 -1.94
CA HIS A 11 10.88 -17.01 -2.53
C HIS A 11 10.19 -15.77 -1.94
N VAL A 12 10.35 -15.51 -0.62
CA VAL A 12 10.12 -14.15 -0.11
C VAL A 12 11.17 -13.22 -0.72
N THR A 13 10.75 -12.32 -1.61
CA THR A 13 11.67 -11.36 -2.25
C THR A 13 12.25 -10.39 -1.22
N SER A 14 13.49 -9.94 -1.40
CA SER A 14 14.10 -8.90 -0.54
C SER A 14 13.23 -7.64 -0.47
N ALA A 15 12.56 -7.30 -1.57
CA ALA A 15 11.61 -6.19 -1.65
C ALA A 15 10.41 -6.38 -0.72
N ARG A 16 9.87 -7.60 -0.57
CA ARG A 16 8.76 -7.87 0.37
C ARG A 16 9.22 -7.64 1.82
N ILE A 17 10.38 -8.20 2.20
CA ILE A 17 10.93 -8.08 3.56
C ILE A 17 11.09 -6.62 3.96
N GLU A 18 11.54 -5.77 3.04
CA GLU A 18 11.74 -4.34 3.29
C GLU A 18 10.42 -3.56 3.34
N LYS A 19 9.48 -3.86 2.44
CA LYS A 19 8.32 -2.98 2.16
C LYS A 19 7.07 -3.37 2.93
N GLU A 20 6.84 -4.66 3.15
CA GLU A 20 5.63 -5.16 3.81
C GLU A 20 5.42 -4.58 5.22
N PRO A 21 6.44 -4.54 6.11
CA PRO A 21 6.26 -3.95 7.44
C PRO A 21 5.81 -2.48 7.38
N VAL A 22 6.36 -1.71 6.43
CA VAL A 22 6.03 -0.29 6.26
C VAL A 22 4.57 -0.11 5.82
N PHE A 23 4.08 -0.98 4.93
CA PHE A 23 2.67 -0.99 4.53
C PHE A 23 1.73 -1.26 5.72
N LEU A 24 2.04 -2.31 6.48
CA LEU A 24 1.20 -2.74 7.59
C LEU A 24 1.21 -1.74 8.75
N GLU A 25 2.35 -1.11 9.03
CA GLU A 25 2.47 -0.15 10.13
C GLU A 25 1.80 1.19 9.82
N HIS A 26 2.00 1.72 8.62
CA HIS A 26 1.64 3.11 8.30
C HIS A 26 0.37 3.27 7.46
N PHE A 27 -0.12 2.22 6.81
CA PHE A 27 -1.25 2.34 5.87
C PHE A 27 -2.38 1.35 6.14
N HIS A 28 -2.13 0.19 6.75
CA HIS A 28 -3.20 -0.77 7.05
C HIS A 28 -4.13 -0.25 8.15
N GLU A 29 -5.43 -0.22 7.84
CA GLU A 29 -6.48 0.29 8.71
C GLU A 29 -6.25 1.75 9.15
N LYS A 30 -5.61 2.55 8.28
CA LYS A 30 -5.39 3.99 8.50
C LYS A 30 -6.22 4.84 7.55
N GLU A 31 -6.55 6.03 8.00
CA GLU A 31 -6.98 7.10 7.11
C GLU A 31 -5.77 7.62 6.34
N ILE A 32 -5.93 7.76 5.03
CA ILE A 32 -4.88 8.20 4.10
C ILE A 32 -5.44 9.20 3.09
N TRP A 33 -4.54 9.89 2.41
CA TRP A 33 -4.85 10.66 1.20
C TRP A 33 -4.57 9.83 -0.05
N PHE A 34 -5.61 9.47 -0.80
CA PHE A 34 -5.48 8.81 -2.09
C PHE A 34 -5.29 9.84 -3.21
N CYS A 35 -4.35 9.56 -4.11
CA CYS A 35 -4.02 10.42 -5.24
C CYS A 35 -3.90 9.57 -6.52
N GLU A 36 -4.61 9.96 -7.58
CA GLU A 36 -4.41 9.42 -8.93
C GLU A 36 -4.80 10.45 -9.98
N GLY A 37 -3.81 10.98 -10.71
CA GLY A 37 -4.04 12.05 -11.69
C GLY A 37 -4.62 13.32 -11.05
N ARG A 38 -5.92 13.57 -11.28
CA ARG A 38 -6.66 14.71 -10.69
C ARG A 38 -7.51 14.32 -9.48
N LEU A 39 -7.57 13.03 -9.15
CA LEU A 39 -8.27 12.55 -7.97
C LEU A 39 -7.41 12.78 -6.74
N LEU A 40 -7.99 13.43 -5.73
CA LEU A 40 -7.39 13.65 -4.43
C LEU A 40 -8.49 13.64 -3.37
N PHE A 41 -8.46 12.68 -2.45
CA PHE A 41 -9.44 12.59 -1.37
C PHE A 41 -8.92 11.76 -0.19
N GLN A 42 -9.52 11.97 0.99
CA GLN A 42 -9.31 11.12 2.16
C GLN A 42 -10.08 9.81 2.03
N ALA A 43 -9.48 8.73 2.49
CA ALA A 43 -10.08 7.40 2.48
C ALA A 43 -9.51 6.54 3.62
N GLN A 44 -10.28 5.55 4.05
CA GLN A 44 -9.79 4.45 4.86
C GLN A 44 -9.09 3.43 3.94
N ALA A 45 -7.88 3.03 4.31
CA ALA A 45 -7.12 2.01 3.60
C ALA A 45 -7.11 0.69 4.36
N THR A 46 -7.37 -0.42 3.67
CA THR A 46 -7.11 -1.77 4.16
C THR A 46 -6.10 -2.43 3.25
N VAL A 47 -4.93 -2.74 3.81
CA VAL A 47 -3.83 -3.36 3.07
C VAL A 47 -3.86 -4.88 3.23
N SER A 48 -3.69 -5.61 2.14
CA SER A 48 -3.35 -7.04 2.15
C SER A 48 -2.11 -7.27 1.30
N THR A 49 -1.29 -8.25 1.70
CA THR A 49 -0.01 -8.54 1.05
C THR A 49 0.14 -10.02 0.79
N ASP A 50 0.87 -10.35 -0.28
CA ASP A 50 1.20 -11.72 -0.66
C ASP A 50 2.59 -11.78 -1.30
N ASP A 51 2.95 -12.93 -1.89
CA ASP A 51 4.25 -13.11 -2.53
C ASP A 51 4.42 -12.25 -3.80
N TRP A 52 3.32 -11.81 -4.41
CA TRP A 52 3.34 -10.98 -5.61
C TRP A 52 3.50 -9.50 -5.27
N GLY A 53 2.81 -9.00 -4.25
CA GLY A 53 2.77 -7.58 -3.95
C GLY A 53 1.83 -7.16 -2.82
N ALA A 54 1.41 -5.89 -2.89
CA ALA A 54 0.43 -5.32 -1.98
C ALA A 54 -0.84 -4.95 -2.75
N CYS A 55 -1.99 -5.20 -2.12
CA CYS A 55 -3.30 -4.71 -2.52
C CYS A 55 -3.80 -3.76 -1.44
N ILE A 56 -4.27 -2.57 -1.82
CA ILE A 56 -4.86 -1.60 -0.93
C ILE A 56 -6.30 -1.37 -1.36
N ARG A 57 -7.23 -1.81 -0.52
CA ARG A 57 -8.64 -1.46 -0.64
C ARG A 57 -8.85 -0.06 -0.08
N ILE A 58 -9.51 0.78 -0.87
CA ILE A 58 -9.76 2.19 -0.61
C ILE A 58 -11.27 2.36 -0.41
N GLU A 59 -11.64 2.88 0.76
CA GLU A 59 -13.03 3.16 1.12
C GLU A 59 -13.17 4.63 1.51
N ALA A 60 -14.02 5.38 0.79
CA ALA A 60 -14.27 6.79 1.08
C ALA A 60 -15.79 7.04 1.09
N GLU A 61 -16.26 7.97 1.92
CA GLU A 61 -17.69 8.23 2.13
C GLU A 61 -18.46 8.52 0.84
N ASN A 62 -17.82 9.22 -0.11
CA ASN A 62 -18.45 9.68 -1.35
C ASN A 62 -18.02 8.90 -2.61
N HIS A 63 -17.37 7.74 -2.43
CA HIS A 63 -16.89 6.92 -3.54
C HIS A 63 -17.20 5.45 -3.33
N GLU A 64 -17.58 4.75 -4.40
CA GLU A 64 -17.65 3.29 -4.36
C GLU A 64 -16.28 2.69 -4.01
N PRO A 65 -16.20 1.72 -3.09
CA PRO A 65 -14.95 1.06 -2.73
C PRO A 65 -14.23 0.46 -3.93
N PHE A 66 -12.92 0.66 -4.00
CA PHE A 66 -12.08 0.10 -5.06
C PHE A 66 -10.73 -0.38 -4.50
N THR A 67 -9.98 -1.13 -5.31
CA THR A 67 -8.67 -1.65 -4.92
C THR A 67 -7.62 -1.21 -5.90
N VAL A 68 -6.50 -0.71 -5.39
CA VAL A 68 -5.26 -0.54 -6.15
C VAL A 68 -4.25 -1.58 -5.70
N SER A 69 -3.36 -1.99 -6.59
CA SER A 69 -2.33 -2.97 -6.27
C SER A 69 -1.04 -2.70 -7.02
N GLY A 70 0.02 -3.35 -6.58
CA GLY A 70 1.29 -3.33 -7.29
C GLY A 70 2.24 -4.41 -6.80
N ARG A 71 3.18 -4.80 -7.66
CA ARG A 71 4.20 -5.80 -7.35
C ARG A 71 5.30 -5.23 -6.48
N TRP A 72 5.95 -6.10 -5.70
CA TRP A 72 7.08 -5.67 -4.85
C TRP A 72 8.23 -5.00 -5.61
N ASP A 73 8.47 -5.39 -6.86
CA ASP A 73 9.53 -4.85 -7.70
C ASP A 73 9.19 -3.47 -8.32
N VAL A 74 7.92 -3.06 -8.32
CA VAL A 74 7.47 -1.77 -8.87
C VAL A 74 6.83 -0.84 -7.84
N ILE A 75 6.49 -1.33 -6.65
CA ILE A 75 6.01 -0.49 -5.55
C ILE A 75 7.19 0.21 -4.88
N TYR A 76 7.02 1.47 -4.56
CA TYR A 76 7.85 2.24 -3.64
C TYR A 76 7.03 2.59 -2.40
N VAL A 77 7.64 2.51 -1.22
CA VAL A 77 6.96 2.82 0.04
C VAL A 77 7.95 3.35 1.07
N ASN A 78 7.51 4.31 1.87
CA ASN A 78 8.11 4.72 3.13
C ASN A 78 6.99 5.08 4.12
N SER A 79 7.33 5.59 5.30
CA SER A 79 6.36 5.92 6.35
C SER A 79 5.38 7.06 6.01
N LYS A 80 5.67 7.85 4.96
CA LYS A 80 4.84 8.98 4.53
C LYS A 80 3.99 8.66 3.30
N TYR A 81 4.53 7.90 2.35
CA TYR A 81 3.82 7.62 1.11
C TYR A 81 4.13 6.23 0.54
N ALA A 82 3.15 5.69 -0.18
CA ALA A 82 3.29 4.48 -0.98
C ALA A 82 2.69 4.68 -2.37
N GLY A 83 3.25 4.02 -3.38
CA GLY A 83 2.73 4.07 -4.74
C GLY A 83 3.38 3.02 -5.63
N ALA A 84 2.89 2.89 -6.85
CA ALA A 84 3.48 2.00 -7.85
C ALA A 84 4.06 2.81 -9.02
N HIS A 85 5.27 2.43 -9.46
CA HIS A 85 5.83 2.94 -10.70
C HIS A 85 4.88 2.63 -11.86
N TYR A 86 4.67 3.62 -12.73
CA TYR A 86 3.85 3.52 -13.95
C TYR A 86 2.33 3.34 -13.77
N CYS A 87 1.82 3.15 -12.56
CA CYS A 87 0.38 2.92 -12.31
C CYS A 87 -0.38 4.15 -11.83
N GLY A 88 0.26 5.30 -11.66
CA GLY A 88 -0.38 6.60 -11.42
C GLY A 88 -0.98 6.82 -10.02
N TRP A 89 -1.27 5.76 -9.27
CA TRP A 89 -1.81 5.85 -7.91
C TRP A 89 -0.72 6.07 -6.85
N ARG A 90 -1.08 6.82 -5.80
CA ARG A 90 -0.30 7.03 -4.58
C ARG A 90 -1.24 7.18 -3.38
N ILE A 91 -0.80 6.68 -2.22
CA ILE A 91 -1.38 6.97 -0.91
C ILE A 91 -0.37 7.73 -0.04
N SER A 92 -0.85 8.62 0.82
CA SER A 92 -0.03 9.43 1.73
C SER A 92 -0.66 9.50 3.12
N THR A 93 0.16 9.48 4.17
CA THR A 93 -0.29 9.69 5.56
C THR A 93 -0.50 11.17 5.88
N GLU A 94 0.03 12.07 5.05
CA GLU A 94 -0.09 13.52 5.17
C GLU A 94 -0.82 14.11 3.96
N SER A 95 -1.49 15.25 4.13
CA SER A 95 -2.12 15.97 3.02
C SER A 95 -1.06 16.36 1.97
N PRO A 96 -1.26 16.02 0.69
CA PRO A 96 -0.35 16.41 -0.38
C PRO A 96 -0.51 17.88 -0.79
N LEU A 97 -1.59 18.55 -0.35
CA LEU A 97 -1.74 19.99 -0.50
C LEU A 97 -0.91 20.66 0.60
N ARG A 98 0.09 21.45 0.21
CA ARG A 98 0.71 22.37 1.16
C ARG A 98 -0.37 23.28 1.72
N GLU A 99 -0.41 23.45 3.04
CA GLU A 99 -1.11 24.59 3.64
C GLU A 99 -0.55 25.85 2.98
N THR A 100 -1.34 26.48 2.12
CA THR A 100 -1.08 27.86 1.75
C THR A 100 -1.40 28.66 3.00
N SER A 101 -0.37 29.05 3.75
CA SER A 101 -0.53 30.07 4.78
C SER A 101 -1.06 31.33 4.09
N ASP A 102 -2.28 31.72 4.45
CA ASP A 102 -2.84 33.04 4.14
C ASP A 102 -2.04 34.17 4.85
#